data_AF-A0A1F6AWG1-F1
#
_entry.id   AF-A0A1F6AWG1-F1
#
_cell.length_a   1.000
_cell.length_b   1.000
_cell.length_c   1.000
_cell.angle_alpha   90.00
_cell.angle_beta   90.00
_cell.angle_gamma   90.00
#
_symmetry.space_group_name_H-M   'P 1'
#
loop_
_entity.id
_entity.type
_entity.pdbx_description
1 polymer ?
#
loop_
_entity_poly.entity_id
_entity_poly.type
_entity_poly.pdbx_seq_one_letter_code
_entity_poly.pdbx_strand_id
1 'polypeptide(L)'
;MDETLRSVIARVEQSDLSLEEKEELYTAISEGLHAVVLPVLLKSMPQDRVEALSKNPDQITLDTYITLVQEALKNDAVGKEVPDAMGKLLVEVNRLLAKEGIQ
;
A
#
# COMPACT_ATOMS: atom_id res chain seq x y z
N MET A 1 -12.93 4.21 1.29
CA MET A 1 -11.72 3.44 1.69
C MET A 1 -11.80 3.09 3.17
N ASP A 2 -12.00 4.08 4.05
CA ASP A 2 -12.09 3.86 5.51
C ASP A 2 -13.10 2.81 5.94
N GLU A 3 -14.30 2.77 5.36
CA GLU A 3 -15.32 1.77 5.72
C GLU A 3 -14.91 0.35 5.33
N THR A 4 -14.29 0.16 4.16
CA THR A 4 -13.82 -1.15 3.70
C THR A 4 -12.69 -1.66 4.57
N LEU A 5 -11.73 -0.79 4.93
CA LEU A 5 -10.65 -1.15 5.85
C LEU A 5 -11.20 -1.52 7.23
N ARG A 6 -12.13 -0.72 7.77
CA ARG A 6 -12.80 -1.02 9.05
C ARG A 6 -13.55 -2.35 9.01
N SER A 7 -14.20 -2.67 7.89
CA SER A 7 -14.87 -3.96 7.71
C SER A 7 -13.89 -5.13 7.70
N VAL A 8 -12.74 -5.00 7.02
CA VAL A 8 -11.69 -6.03 7.01
C VAL A 8 -11.14 -6.24 8.42
N ILE A 9 -10.80 -5.16 9.13
CA ILE A 9 -10.32 -5.24 10.51
C ILE A 9 -11.38 -5.91 11.40
N ALA A 10 -12.63 -5.48 11.34
CA ALA A 10 -13.70 -6.05 12.15
C ALA A 10 -13.87 -7.57 11.94
N ARG A 11 -13.81 -8.03 10.68
CA ARG A 11 -13.87 -9.46 10.32
C ARG A 11 -12.71 -10.26 10.92
N VAL A 12 -11.50 -9.76 10.76
CA VAL A 12 -10.30 -10.42 11.30
C VAL A 12 -10.36 -10.48 12.81
N GLU A 13 -10.72 -9.38 13.48
CA GLU A 13 -10.85 -9.33 14.93
C GLU A 13 -11.94 -10.27 15.46
N GLN A 14 -13.09 -10.36 14.79
CA GLN A 14 -14.22 -11.20 15.19
C GLN A 14 -14.05 -12.67 14.81
N SER A 15 -13.05 -13.01 14.02
CA SER A 15 -12.76 -14.40 13.65
C SER A 15 -12.22 -15.23 14.81
N ASP A 16 -12.43 -16.54 14.71
CA ASP A 16 -11.89 -17.56 15.64
C ASP A 16 -10.40 -17.86 15.42
N LEU A 17 -9.72 -17.10 14.54
CA LEU A 17 -8.29 -17.23 14.32
C LEU A 17 -7.52 -16.97 15.62
N SER A 18 -6.40 -17.66 15.78
CA SER A 18 -5.43 -17.37 16.83
C SER A 18 -4.80 -15.98 16.62
N LEU A 19 -4.19 -15.44 17.67
CA LEU A 19 -3.47 -14.15 17.57
C LEU A 19 -2.36 -14.19 16.52
N GLU A 20 -1.63 -15.31 16.44
CA GLU A 20 -0.55 -15.52 15.47
C GLU A 20 -1.08 -15.49 14.03
N GLU A 21 -2.18 -16.21 13.75
CA GLU A 21 -2.81 -16.19 12.42
C GLU A 21 -3.36 -14.80 12.05
N LYS A 22 -3.88 -14.03 13.02
CA LYS A 22 -4.32 -12.64 12.79
C LYS A 22 -3.13 -11.73 12.45
N GLU A 23 -2.01 -11.88 13.15
CA GLU A 23 -0.77 -11.12 12.87
C GLU A 23 -0.21 -11.43 11.48
N GLU A 24 -0.17 -12.72 11.09
CA GLU A 24 0.24 -13.13 9.74
C GLU A 24 -0.69 -12.53 8.68
N LEU A 25 -2.00 -12.57 8.91
CA LEU A 25 -2.99 -12.02 7.99
C LEU A 25 -2.86 -10.50 7.84
N TYR A 26 -2.67 -9.77 8.93
CA TYR A 26 -2.42 -8.33 8.87
C TYR A 26 -1.10 -7.99 8.17
N THR A 27 -0.07 -8.80 8.37
CA THR A 27 1.21 -8.66 7.67
C THR A 27 1.01 -8.82 6.17
N ALA A 28 0.32 -9.87 5.73
CA ALA A 28 0.03 -10.10 4.31
C ALA A 28 -0.81 -8.96 3.69
N ILE A 29 -1.81 -8.46 4.41
CA ILE A 29 -2.63 -7.31 3.96
C ILE A 29 -1.75 -6.05 3.81
N SER A 30 -0.89 -5.77 4.79
CA SER A 30 0.03 -4.63 4.78
C SER A 30 1.01 -4.70 3.61
N GLU A 31 1.63 -5.86 3.39
CA GLU A 31 2.53 -6.11 2.26
C GLU A 31 1.81 -5.93 0.92
N GLY A 32 0.59 -6.46 0.78
CA GLY A 32 -0.23 -6.26 -0.40
C GLY A 32 -0.53 -4.78 -0.66
N LEU A 33 -0.90 -4.03 0.38
CA LEU A 33 -1.16 -2.59 0.29
C LEU A 33 0.08 -1.83 -0.16
N HIS A 34 1.25 -2.13 0.41
CA HIS A 34 2.52 -1.54 -0.04
C HIS A 34 2.82 -1.88 -1.50
N ALA A 35 2.62 -3.13 -1.91
CA ALA A 35 2.89 -3.59 -3.27
C ALA A 35 2.02 -2.89 -4.33
N VAL A 36 0.78 -2.53 -4.00
CA VAL A 36 -0.10 -1.80 -4.94
C VAL A 36 0.15 -0.29 -4.95
N VAL A 37 0.66 0.29 -3.86
CA VAL A 37 0.95 1.73 -3.76
C VAL A 37 2.26 2.11 -4.42
N LEU A 38 3.30 1.28 -4.26
CA LEU A 38 4.65 1.60 -4.73
C LEU A 38 4.72 1.91 -6.24
N PRO A 39 4.07 1.15 -7.15
CA PRO A 39 4.07 1.46 -8.58
C PRO A 39 3.44 2.83 -8.91
N VAL A 40 2.40 3.23 -8.18
CA VAL A 40 1.72 4.52 -8.36
C VAL A 40 2.65 5.68 -7.97
N LEU A 41 3.37 5.51 -6.85
CA LEU A 41 4.37 6.48 -6.40
C LEU A 41 5.53 6.58 -7.40
N LEU A 42 6.11 5.44 -7.82
CA LEU A 42 7.23 5.41 -8.76
C LEU A 42 6.89 6.06 -10.11
N LYS A 43 5.68 5.80 -10.65
CA LYS A 43 5.18 6.42 -11.88
C LYS A 43 5.08 7.95 -11.75
N SER A 44 4.84 8.43 -10.54
CA SER A 44 4.59 9.84 -10.24
C SER A 44 5.84 10.59 -9.76
N MET A 45 6.96 9.88 -9.57
CA MET A 45 8.23 10.51 -9.25
C MET A 45 8.72 11.37 -10.43
N PRO A 46 9.37 12.51 -10.15
CA PRO A 46 9.96 13.34 -11.20
C PRO A 46 11.05 12.57 -11.95
N GLN A 47 10.82 12.29 -13.23
CA GLN A 47 11.68 11.42 -14.02
C GLN A 47 13.09 12.00 -14.21
N ASP A 48 13.20 13.33 -14.32
CA ASP A 48 14.46 14.06 -14.37
C ASP A 48 15.34 13.83 -13.13
N ARG A 49 14.72 13.82 -11.94
CA ARG A 49 15.39 13.50 -10.67
C ARG A 49 15.82 12.03 -10.62
N VAL A 50 14.93 11.12 -11.01
CA VAL A 50 15.22 9.67 -11.03
C VAL A 50 16.38 9.37 -12.00
N GLU A 51 16.39 9.98 -13.18
CA GLU A 51 17.49 9.86 -14.14
C GLU A 51 18.80 10.48 -13.66
N ALA A 52 18.76 11.60 -12.93
CA ALA A 52 19.95 12.21 -12.37
C ALA A 52 20.60 11.31 -11.29
N LEU A 53 19.77 10.64 -10.48
CA LEU A 53 20.19 9.72 -9.44
C LEU A 53 20.67 8.38 -10.00
N SER A 54 20.05 7.87 -11.07
CA SER A 54 20.52 6.64 -11.72
C SER A 54 21.91 6.80 -12.34
N LYS A 55 22.27 8.02 -12.74
CA LYS A 55 23.60 8.37 -13.24
C LYS A 55 24.64 8.59 -12.13
N ASN A 56 24.20 8.78 -10.88
CA ASN A 56 25.06 9.00 -9.71
C ASN A 56 24.59 8.16 -8.51
N PRO A 57 24.77 6.82 -8.54
CA PRO A 57 24.21 5.92 -7.52
C PRO A 57 24.71 6.22 -6.10
N ASP A 58 25.92 6.77 -5.97
CA ASP A 58 26.53 7.13 -4.68
C ASP A 58 25.77 8.26 -3.94
N GLN A 59 24.88 8.98 -4.64
CA GLN A 59 24.00 10.01 -4.07
C GLN A 59 22.64 9.46 -3.62
N ILE A 60 22.38 8.18 -3.85
CA ILE A 60 21.15 7.52 -3.41
C ILE A 60 21.28 7.21 -1.93
N THR A 61 20.65 8.07 -1.13
CA THR A 61 20.50 7.91 0.32
C THR A 61 19.04 7.71 0.68
N LEU A 62 18.78 7.31 1.93
CA LEU A 62 17.42 7.24 2.46
C LEU A 62 16.71 8.59 2.37
N ASP A 63 17.40 9.69 2.65
CA ASP A 63 16.83 11.04 2.58
C ASP A 63 16.45 11.44 1.14
N THR A 64 17.27 11.03 0.17
CA THR A 64 16.99 11.22 -1.25
C THR A 64 15.73 10.46 -1.66
N TYR A 65 15.58 9.22 -1.21
CA TYR A 65 14.38 8.41 -1.45
C TYR A 65 13.13 9.04 -0.82
N ILE A 66 13.21 9.47 0.45
CA ILE A 66 12.10 10.15 1.14
C ILE A 66 11.68 11.40 0.38
N THR A 67 12.64 12.19 -0.11
CA THR A 67 12.37 13.40 -0.90
C THR A 67 11.64 13.06 -2.20
N LEU A 68 12.07 12.03 -2.94
CA LEU A 68 11.38 11.59 -4.16
C LEU A 68 9.93 11.17 -3.91
N VAL A 69 9.70 10.43 -2.82
CA VAL A 69 8.35 10.02 -2.42
C VAL A 69 7.50 11.24 -2.07
N GLN A 70 8.03 12.18 -1.28
CA GLN A 70 7.33 13.43 -0.95
C GLN A 70 7.00 14.26 -2.19
N GLU A 71 7.88 14.29 -3.18
CA GLU A 71 7.64 14.97 -4.46
C GLU A 71 6.57 14.25 -5.28
N ALA A 72 6.60 12.92 -5.34
CA ALA A 72 5.56 12.14 -6.00
C ALA A 72 4.18 12.41 -5.38
N LEU A 73 4.09 12.52 -4.05
CA LEU A 73 2.86 12.82 -3.33
C LEU A 73 2.28 14.21 -3.60
N LYS A 74 3.07 15.16 -4.15
CA LYS A 74 2.56 16.49 -4.58
C LYS A 74 1.80 16.43 -5.90
N ASN A 75 1.87 15.31 -6.63
CA ASN A 75 1.10 15.12 -7.84
C ASN A 75 -0.36 14.79 -7.47
N ASP A 76 -1.30 15.67 -7.83
CA ASP A 76 -2.73 15.50 -7.55
C ASP A 76 -3.30 14.17 -8.03
N ALA A 77 -2.75 13.58 -9.10
CA ALA A 77 -3.16 12.26 -9.59
C ALA A 77 -2.88 11.15 -8.56
N VAL A 78 -1.79 11.25 -7.79
CA VAL A 78 -1.44 10.28 -6.74
C VAL A 78 -2.49 10.27 -5.64
N GLY A 79 -3.02 11.44 -5.29
CA GLY A 79 -4.10 11.59 -4.30
C GLY A 79 -5.37 10.81 -4.65
N LYS A 80 -5.55 10.44 -5.92
CA LYS A 80 -6.65 9.58 -6.37
C LYS A 80 -6.20 8.14 -6.68
N GLU A 81 -5.09 7.98 -7.39
CA GLU A 81 -4.62 6.66 -7.85
C GLU A 81 -4.24 5.74 -6.67
N VAL A 82 -3.66 6.28 -5.58
CA VAL A 82 -3.30 5.50 -4.38
C VAL A 82 -4.54 4.97 -3.65
N PRO A 83 -5.52 5.82 -3.26
CA PRO A 83 -6.76 5.31 -2.66
C PRO A 83 -7.53 4.33 -3.54
N ASP A 84 -7.56 4.55 -4.86
CA ASP A 84 -8.23 3.62 -5.80
C ASP A 84 -7.54 2.26 -5.84
N ALA A 85 -6.19 2.23 -5.85
CA ALA A 85 -5.41 0.99 -5.82
C ALA A 85 -5.59 0.22 -4.50
N MET A 86 -5.46 0.92 -3.37
CA MET A 86 -5.69 0.33 -2.04
C MET A 86 -7.13 -0.16 -1.88
N GLY A 87 -8.10 0.62 -2.33
CA GLY A 87 -9.52 0.27 -2.27
C GLY A 87 -9.84 -1.02 -3.02
N LYS A 88 -9.29 -1.19 -4.23
CA LYS A 88 -9.46 -2.43 -5.01
C LYS A 88 -8.89 -3.65 -4.29
N LEU A 89 -7.70 -3.53 -3.70
CA LEU A 89 -7.12 -4.61 -2.92
C LEU A 89 -7.97 -4.95 -1.69
N LEU A 90 -8.43 -3.94 -0.94
CA LEU A 90 -9.24 -4.17 0.25
C LEU A 90 -10.60 -4.82 -0.08
N VAL A 91 -11.21 -4.47 -1.22
CA VAL A 91 -12.42 -5.15 -1.70
C VAL A 91 -12.13 -6.63 -1.96
N GLU A 92 -11.00 -6.94 -2.59
CA GLU A 92 -10.59 -8.32 -2.86
C GLU A 92 -10.26 -9.10 -1.57
N VAL A 93 -9.53 -8.49 -0.64
CA VAL A 93 -9.27 -9.06 0.69
C VAL A 93 -10.58 -9.38 1.40
N ASN A 94 -11.51 -8.41 1.45
CA ASN A 94 -12.81 -8.60 2.09
C ASN A 94 -13.61 -9.76 1.46
N ARG A 95 -13.51 -9.92 0.12
CA ARG A 95 -14.13 -11.03 -0.60
C ARG A 95 -13.50 -12.37 -0.24
N LEU A 96 -12.16 -12.43 -0.12
CA LEU A 96 -11.43 -13.64 0.24
C LEU A 96 -11.72 -14.04 1.70
N LEU A 97 -11.72 -13.10 2.64
CA LEU A 97 -12.09 -13.36 4.03
C LEU A 97 -13.50 -13.99 4.13
N ALA A 98 -14.47 -13.41 3.43
CA ALA A 98 -15.82 -13.96 3.40
C ALA A 98 -15.88 -15.38 2.81
N LYS A 99 -15.04 -15.69 1.80
CA LYS A 99 -14.95 -17.02 1.19
C LYS A 99 -14.38 -18.06 2.16
N GLU A 100 -13.41 -17.67 2.98
CA GLU A 100 -12.81 -18.52 4.02
C GLU A 100 -13.67 -18.59 5.30
N GLY A 101 -14.87 -18.01 5.29
CA GLY A 101 -15.80 -18.06 6.42
C GLY A 101 -15.49 -17.06 7.54
N ILE A 102 -14.57 -16.13 7.31
CA ILE A 102 -14.21 -15.05 8.24
C ILE A 102 -15.24 -13.92 8.07
N GLN A 103 -16.24 -13.89 8.96
CA GLN A 103 -17.42 -13.02 8.89
C GLN A 103 -17.35 -11.76 9.73
#